data_AF-A0A2H5Z9N7-F1
#
_entry.id   AF-A0A2H5Z9N7-F1
#
_cell.length_a   1.000
_cell.length_b   1.000
_cell.length_c   1.000
_cell.angle_alpha   90.00
_cell.angle_beta   90.00
_cell.angle_gamma   90.00
#
_symmetry.space_group_name_H-M   'P 1'
#
loop_
_entity.id
_entity.type
_entity.pdbx_description
1 polymer ?
#
loop_
_entity_poly.entity_id
_entity_poly.type
_entity_poly.pdbx_seq_one_letter_code
_entity_poly.pdbx_strand_id
1 'polypeptide(L)'
;MASRLRALALFIALLAAVYPVAGSGRAARAAPGELPLGWNNVAYFGVAGPPSEALSAIAGKYDVVYRWNAVLQQYELYAPELPAFANTLTQLRPGDVIWLNVTAPGAVLPTSQSSAGPLVGTVSIPASAFVPASDLALYEKSFNELYPVTTDPSSQRFYAPVFLPDGVVVTSMKAYFVATSGEVALRLDFTPLANGSAAAQVYKLAEVLSSAGPSPQTAPAYPHVVDNAANVYFLVVDLTGGPATRLRGVTISYSGGQAQ
;
A
#
# COMPACT_ATOMS: atom_id res chain seq x y z
N MET A 1 -47.95 -29.75 -57.53
CA MET A 1 -48.02 -30.69 -56.39
C MET A 1 -46.84 -30.38 -55.47
N ALA A 2 -47.14 -30.05 -54.21
CA ALA A 2 -46.30 -29.96 -53.00
C ALA A 2 -44.79 -29.60 -53.15
N SER A 3 -44.31 -28.42 -52.70
CA SER A 3 -44.17 -27.93 -51.31
C SER A 3 -42.78 -28.24 -50.71
N ARG A 4 -42.24 -27.23 -49.99
CA ARG A 4 -41.17 -27.24 -48.98
C ARG A 4 -39.76 -26.92 -49.53
N LEU A 5 -38.97 -25.99 -49.00
CA LEU A 5 -38.92 -25.39 -47.67
C LEU A 5 -38.21 -24.01 -47.73
N ARG A 6 -38.60 -23.10 -46.85
CA ARG A 6 -38.05 -21.74 -46.66
C ARG A 6 -36.65 -21.79 -46.02
N ALA A 7 -35.75 -20.88 -46.41
CA ALA A 7 -34.67 -20.40 -45.56
C ALA A 7 -34.57 -18.87 -45.71
N LEU A 8 -35.01 -18.18 -44.66
CA LEU A 8 -34.96 -16.75 -44.47
C LEU A 8 -33.53 -16.42 -43.95
N ALA A 9 -32.67 -15.84 -44.79
CA ALA A 9 -31.39 -15.31 -44.33
C ALA A 9 -31.57 -13.83 -43.96
N LEU A 10 -31.72 -13.60 -42.66
CA LEU A 10 -31.75 -12.26 -42.06
C LEU A 10 -30.30 -11.73 -42.03
N PHE A 11 -29.94 -10.86 -42.97
CA PHE A 11 -28.68 -10.12 -42.89
C PHE A 11 -28.86 -8.96 -41.90
N ILE A 12 -28.40 -9.16 -40.66
CA ILE A 12 -28.22 -8.08 -39.70
C ILE A 12 -26.93 -7.34 -40.10
N ALA A 13 -27.08 -6.11 -40.58
CA ALA A 13 -25.97 -5.19 -40.74
C ALA A 13 -25.48 -4.77 -39.34
N LEU A 14 -24.32 -5.28 -38.92
CA LEU A 14 -23.65 -4.82 -37.72
C LEU A 14 -22.98 -3.47 -38.04
N LEU A 15 -23.62 -2.36 -37.67
CA LEU A 15 -22.96 -1.06 -37.61
C LEU A 15 -21.86 -1.14 -36.54
N ALA A 16 -20.60 -1.22 -36.98
CA ALA A 16 -19.47 -0.95 -36.10
C ALA A 16 -19.45 0.56 -35.79
N ALA A 17 -20.04 0.94 -34.65
CA ALA A 17 -19.83 2.26 -34.09
C ALA A 17 -18.35 2.36 -33.68
N VAL A 18 -17.55 3.02 -34.52
CA VAL A 18 -16.22 3.47 -34.15
C VAL A 18 -16.42 4.59 -33.12
N TYR A 19 -16.38 4.23 -31.84
CA TYR A 19 -16.20 5.23 -30.80
C TYR A 19 -14.76 5.73 -30.91
N PRO A 20 -14.53 7.04 -31.06
CA PRO A 20 -13.20 7.56 -30.81
C PRO A 20 -12.92 7.27 -29.33
N VAL A 21 -11.98 6.37 -29.07
CA VAL A 21 -11.30 6.32 -27.77
C VAL A 21 -10.60 7.66 -27.67
N ALA A 22 -11.24 8.61 -27.00
CA ALA A 22 -10.57 9.81 -26.53
C ALA A 22 -9.40 9.30 -25.70
N GLY A 23 -8.18 9.45 -26.22
CA GLY A 23 -6.97 9.21 -25.46
C GLY A 23 -7.01 10.13 -24.26
N SER A 24 -7.35 9.57 -23.09
CA SER A 24 -7.10 10.25 -21.83
C SER A 24 -5.60 10.48 -21.76
N GLY A 25 -5.25 11.76 -21.73
CA GLY A 25 -3.90 12.24 -21.85
C GLY A 25 -2.94 11.53 -20.91
N ARG A 26 -1.69 11.44 -21.35
CA ARG A 26 -0.53 11.09 -20.54
C ARG A 26 -0.74 11.64 -19.13
N ALA A 27 -0.90 10.76 -18.15
CA ALA A 27 -0.95 11.13 -16.74
C ALA A 27 0.18 12.14 -16.51
N ALA A 28 -0.16 13.30 -15.94
CA ALA A 28 0.82 14.30 -15.55
C ALA A 28 1.87 13.57 -14.72
N ARG A 29 3.07 13.41 -15.30
CA ARG A 29 4.17 12.76 -14.61
C ARG A 29 4.53 13.70 -13.47
N ALA A 30 4.22 13.29 -12.25
CA ALA A 30 4.63 13.99 -11.05
C ALA A 30 6.14 14.28 -11.15
N ALA A 31 6.56 15.52 -10.86
CA ALA A 31 7.98 15.82 -10.78
C ALA A 31 8.62 14.95 -9.66
N PRO A 32 9.93 14.68 -9.71
CA PRO A 32 10.59 13.94 -8.62
C PRO A 32 10.28 14.59 -7.26
N GLY A 33 9.68 13.82 -6.34
CA GLY A 33 9.23 14.31 -5.02
C GLY A 33 7.77 14.76 -4.93
N GLU A 34 7.04 14.85 -6.06
CA GLU A 34 5.60 15.11 -6.07
C GLU A 34 4.80 13.80 -5.96
N LEU A 35 3.69 13.88 -5.23
CA LEU A 35 2.71 12.81 -5.17
C LEU A 35 1.86 12.78 -6.45
N PRO A 36 1.73 11.63 -7.12
CA PRO A 36 0.79 11.48 -8.23
C PRO A 36 -0.66 11.74 -7.81
N LEU A 37 -1.51 12.11 -8.77
CA LEU A 37 -2.95 12.21 -8.53
C LEU A 37 -3.54 10.86 -8.09
N GLY A 38 -4.54 10.91 -7.21
CA GLY A 38 -5.20 9.75 -6.64
C GLY A 38 -4.59 9.29 -5.32
N TRP A 39 -4.72 8.00 -5.04
CA TRP A 39 -4.35 7.40 -3.76
C TRP A 39 -2.85 7.19 -3.59
N ASN A 40 -2.30 7.75 -2.52
CA ASN A 40 -0.88 7.70 -2.17
C ASN A 40 -0.69 7.18 -0.74
N ASN A 41 0.13 6.15 -0.57
CA ASN A 41 0.52 5.65 0.75
C ASN A 41 1.95 6.09 1.04
N VAL A 42 2.09 7.06 1.95
CA VAL A 42 3.35 7.77 2.17
C VAL A 42 3.59 8.00 3.65
N ALA A 43 4.86 7.96 4.04
CA ALA A 43 5.27 8.35 5.37
C ALA A 43 5.32 9.88 5.49
N TYR A 44 4.78 10.41 6.58
CA TYR A 44 4.76 11.82 6.92
C TYR A 44 6.01 12.17 7.73
N PHE A 45 6.84 13.11 7.26
CA PHE A 45 8.04 13.56 8.00
C PHE A 45 7.97 15.01 8.48
N GLY A 46 6.82 15.66 8.31
CA GLY A 46 6.64 17.04 8.77
C GLY A 46 6.53 17.17 10.28
N VAL A 47 6.31 18.40 10.75
CA VAL A 47 6.18 18.72 12.17
C VAL A 47 4.94 18.05 12.76
N ALA A 48 5.08 17.45 13.95
CA ALA A 48 3.94 16.86 14.64
C ALA A 48 2.86 17.91 14.95
N GLY A 49 1.61 17.59 14.64
CA GLY A 49 0.50 18.52 14.81
C GLY A 49 -0.82 17.97 14.31
N PRO A 50 -1.93 18.70 14.45
CA PRO A 50 -3.20 18.32 13.85
C PRO A 50 -3.07 18.28 12.32
N PRO A 51 -3.81 17.39 11.62
CA PRO A 51 -3.66 17.22 10.17
C PRO A 51 -3.78 18.50 9.34
N SER A 52 -4.63 19.45 9.76
CA SER A 52 -4.81 20.75 9.11
C SER A 52 -3.53 21.60 9.08
N GLU A 53 -2.73 21.52 10.14
CA GLU A 53 -1.45 22.24 10.25
C GLU A 53 -0.32 21.42 9.62
N ALA A 54 -0.28 20.13 9.96
CA ALA A 54 0.71 19.18 9.51
C ALA A 54 0.78 19.03 7.98
N LEU A 55 -0.37 19.13 7.30
CA LEU A 55 -0.51 18.99 5.84
C LEU A 55 -0.76 20.32 5.13
N SER A 56 -0.51 21.45 5.80
CA SER A 56 -0.70 22.80 5.24
C SER A 56 0.04 23.03 3.92
N ALA A 57 1.22 22.41 3.74
CA ALA A 57 2.01 22.47 2.51
C ALA A 57 1.29 21.94 1.26
N ILE A 58 0.30 21.06 1.46
CA ILE A 58 -0.53 20.49 0.38
C ILE A 58 -2.02 20.84 0.56
N ALA A 59 -2.34 21.86 1.34
CA ALA A 59 -3.72 22.31 1.54
C ALA A 59 -4.43 22.57 0.20
N GLY A 60 -5.66 22.09 0.07
CA GLY A 60 -6.45 22.17 -1.17
C GLY A 60 -6.02 21.21 -2.29
N LYS A 61 -5.02 20.34 -2.05
CA LYS A 61 -4.56 19.33 -3.02
C LYS A 61 -4.89 17.89 -2.62
N TYR A 62 -5.63 17.70 -1.54
CA TYR A 62 -6.15 16.41 -1.08
C TYR A 62 -7.55 16.60 -0.51
N ASP A 63 -8.35 15.53 -0.49
CA ASP A 63 -9.72 15.53 0.04
C ASP A 63 -9.87 14.67 1.31
N VAL A 64 -9.08 13.60 1.44
CA VAL A 64 -9.12 12.72 2.61
C VAL A 64 -7.76 12.10 2.91
N VAL A 65 -7.53 11.85 4.20
CA VAL A 65 -6.33 11.25 4.77
C VAL A 65 -6.75 10.19 5.77
N TYR A 66 -6.15 9.01 5.67
CA TYR A 66 -6.33 7.93 6.61
C TYR A 66 -5.02 7.56 7.27
N ARG A 67 -5.04 7.25 8.56
CA ARG A 67 -3.92 6.65 9.29
C ARG A 67 -4.39 5.40 10.01
N TRP A 68 -3.63 4.30 9.89
CA TRP A 68 -3.88 3.12 10.71
C TRP A 68 -3.48 3.37 12.17
N ASN A 69 -4.43 3.26 13.10
CA ASN A 69 -4.14 3.23 14.52
C ASN A 69 -3.94 1.78 14.97
N ALA A 70 -2.68 1.40 15.17
CA ALA A 70 -2.33 0.03 15.55
C ALA A 70 -2.79 -0.38 16.96
N VAL A 71 -3.07 0.58 17.86
CA VAL A 71 -3.59 0.32 19.21
C VAL A 71 -5.07 -0.02 19.13
N LEU A 72 -5.83 0.76 18.37
CA LEU A 72 -7.28 0.58 18.21
C LEU A 72 -7.65 -0.42 17.10
N GLN A 73 -6.67 -0.85 16.30
CA GLN A 73 -6.86 -1.74 15.14
C GLN A 73 -7.94 -1.23 14.17
N GLN A 74 -7.95 0.08 13.96
CA GLN A 74 -8.85 0.75 13.05
C GLN A 74 -8.15 1.93 12.42
N TYR A 75 -8.73 2.45 11.34
CA TYR A 75 -8.25 3.68 10.76
C TYR A 75 -8.90 4.89 11.38
N GLU A 76 -8.09 5.92 11.46
CA GLU A 76 -8.50 7.26 11.77
C GLU A 76 -8.55 8.07 10.47
N LEU A 77 -9.54 8.94 10.35
CA LEU A 77 -9.82 9.73 9.17
C LEU A 77 -9.65 11.21 9.46
N TYR A 78 -9.07 11.93 8.51
CA TYR A 78 -9.15 13.37 8.40
C TYR A 78 -9.58 13.78 6.98
N ALA A 79 -10.63 14.58 6.87
CA ALA A 79 -11.10 15.21 5.65
C ALA A 79 -11.45 16.68 5.94
N PRO A 80 -10.85 17.67 5.23
CA PRO A 80 -11.08 19.09 5.49
C PRO A 80 -12.55 19.52 5.35
N GLU A 81 -13.29 18.89 4.42
CA GLU A 81 -14.68 19.23 4.10
C GLU A 81 -15.71 18.56 5.03
N LEU A 82 -15.27 17.61 5.87
CA LEU A 82 -16.17 16.94 6.80
C LEU A 82 -16.31 17.72 8.12
N PRO A 83 -17.49 17.68 8.77
CA PRO A 83 -17.65 18.23 10.11
C PRO A 83 -16.63 17.65 11.10
N ALA A 84 -16.19 18.47 12.06
CA ALA A 84 -15.14 18.10 13.01
C ALA A 84 -15.38 16.76 13.75
N PHE A 85 -16.64 16.41 14.04
CA PHE A 85 -16.98 15.15 14.71
C PHE A 85 -16.68 13.89 13.88
N ALA A 86 -16.60 14.00 12.55
CA ALA A 86 -16.28 12.90 11.66
C ALA A 86 -14.76 12.67 11.53
N ASN A 87 -13.96 13.67 11.91
CA ASN A 87 -12.50 13.60 11.89
C ASN A 87 -11.98 12.92 13.15
N THR A 88 -11.57 11.66 13.01
CA THR A 88 -11.02 10.84 14.09
C THR A 88 -9.49 10.88 14.15
N LEU A 89 -8.83 11.28 13.06
CA LEU A 89 -7.39 11.54 13.03
C LEU A 89 -7.12 12.94 13.56
N THR A 90 -6.75 13.03 14.83
CA THR A 90 -6.56 14.32 15.51
C THR A 90 -5.12 14.81 15.50
N GLN A 91 -4.15 13.92 15.20
CA GLN A 91 -2.74 14.26 15.26
C GLN A 91 -1.94 13.42 14.28
N LEU A 92 -1.06 14.06 13.51
CA LEU A 92 0.00 13.43 12.75
C LEU A 92 1.34 13.62 13.45
N ARG A 93 2.20 12.62 13.37
CA ARG A 93 3.55 12.65 13.90
C ARG A 93 4.53 12.24 12.81
N PRO A 94 5.76 12.78 12.82
CA PRO A 94 6.80 12.27 11.96
C PRO A 94 6.92 10.75 12.09
N GLY A 95 6.93 10.10 10.94
CA GLY A 95 6.95 8.67 10.75
C GLY A 95 5.60 7.99 10.62
N ASP A 96 4.48 8.67 10.89
CA ASP A 96 3.15 8.13 10.57
C ASP A 96 3.04 7.84 9.08
N VAL A 97 2.43 6.71 8.72
CA VAL A 97 2.04 6.46 7.32
C VAL A 97 0.60 6.84 7.12
N ILE A 98 0.41 7.70 6.13
CA ILE A 98 -0.89 8.20 5.73
C ILE A 98 -1.25 7.66 4.37
N TRP A 99 -2.51 7.27 4.22
CA TRP A 99 -3.12 7.01 2.93
C TRP A 99 -3.96 8.24 2.57
N LEU A 100 -3.44 9.06 1.66
CA LEU A 100 -4.12 10.28 1.22
C LEU A 100 -4.56 10.17 -0.24
N ASN A 101 -5.67 10.82 -0.57
CA ASN A 101 -6.11 10.97 -1.95
C ASN A 101 -5.78 12.39 -2.44
N VAL A 102 -4.88 12.47 -3.41
CA VAL A 102 -4.38 13.72 -4.00
C VAL A 102 -5.27 14.11 -5.17
N THR A 103 -5.86 15.30 -5.10
CA THR A 103 -6.86 15.78 -6.06
C THR A 103 -6.30 16.84 -7.02
N ALA A 104 -5.10 17.37 -6.75
CA ALA A 104 -4.44 18.36 -7.59
C ALA A 104 -2.91 18.12 -7.67
N PRO A 105 -2.26 18.46 -8.81
CA PRO A 105 -0.83 18.26 -8.99
C PRO A 105 0.01 19.17 -8.09
N GLY A 106 1.31 18.88 -8.00
CA GLY A 106 2.26 19.66 -7.19
C GLY A 106 2.10 19.45 -5.67
N ALA A 107 1.53 18.33 -5.25
CA ALA A 107 1.48 17.94 -3.85
C ALA A 107 2.86 17.38 -3.44
N VAL A 108 3.57 18.10 -2.59
CA VAL A 108 4.88 17.70 -2.06
C VAL A 108 4.77 17.65 -0.55
N LEU A 109 4.99 16.48 0.04
CA LEU A 109 5.08 16.33 1.48
C LEU A 109 6.53 16.55 1.95
N PRO A 110 6.74 16.99 3.20
CA PRO A 110 8.06 17.00 3.79
C PRO A 110 8.63 15.57 3.77
N THR A 111 9.78 15.39 3.13
CA THR A 111 10.52 14.12 3.06
C THR A 111 11.57 14.01 4.17
N SER A 112 11.73 15.06 4.98
CA SER A 112 12.67 15.15 6.08
C SER A 112 12.10 16.06 7.18
N GLN A 113 12.50 15.79 8.42
CA GLN A 113 12.10 16.54 9.60
C GLN A 113 13.16 17.62 9.85
N SER A 114 12.90 18.92 9.90
CA SER A 114 13.96 19.91 10.18
C SER A 114 14.55 19.87 11.61
N SER A 115 14.42 18.75 12.33
CA SER A 115 15.01 18.52 13.64
C SER A 115 16.38 17.83 13.50
N ALA A 116 17.39 18.35 14.21
CA ALA A 116 18.76 17.84 14.24
C ALA A 116 18.91 16.48 14.97
N GLY A 117 17.84 15.69 15.08
CA GLY A 117 17.80 14.40 15.79
C GLY A 117 17.68 13.22 14.82
N PRO A 118 18.09 12.00 15.24
CA PRO A 118 17.87 10.80 14.45
C PRO A 118 16.37 10.57 14.21
N LEU A 119 15.98 10.25 12.98
CA LEU A 119 14.60 9.90 12.66
C LEU A 119 14.27 8.56 13.34
N VAL A 120 13.22 8.54 14.15
CA VAL A 120 12.70 7.32 14.77
C VAL A 120 11.20 7.30 14.54
N GLY A 121 10.67 6.20 14.02
CA GLY A 121 9.26 6.13 13.68
C GLY A 121 8.82 4.74 13.20
N THR A 122 7.57 4.69 12.75
CA THR A 122 6.92 3.44 12.33
C THR A 122 6.09 3.63 11.08
N VAL A 123 6.44 2.94 10.00
CA VAL A 123 5.65 2.87 8.79
C VAL A 123 4.53 1.83 8.95
N SER A 124 3.26 2.20 8.80
CA SER A 124 2.12 1.28 8.86
C SER A 124 1.53 1.00 7.47
N ILE A 125 1.47 -0.28 7.11
CA ILE A 125 0.97 -0.75 5.82
C ILE A 125 -0.31 -1.55 6.07
N PRO A 126 -1.45 -1.10 5.54
CA PRO A 126 -2.70 -1.80 5.75
C PRO A 126 -2.85 -3.02 4.84
N ALA A 127 -3.71 -3.96 5.23
CA ALA A 127 -4.09 -5.08 4.36
C ALA A 127 -4.64 -4.60 3.00
N SER A 128 -5.29 -3.44 2.99
CA SER A 128 -5.83 -2.81 1.78
C SER A 128 -4.76 -2.28 0.79
N ALA A 129 -3.48 -2.22 1.16
CA ALA A 129 -2.41 -1.85 0.25
C ALA A 129 -1.91 -3.04 -0.60
N PHE A 130 -2.26 -4.27 -0.22
CA PHE A 130 -1.75 -5.47 -0.87
C PHE A 130 -2.52 -5.81 -2.14
N VAL A 131 -1.82 -6.21 -3.19
CA VAL A 131 -2.37 -6.67 -4.47
C VAL A 131 -1.96 -8.12 -4.72
N PRO A 132 -2.82 -8.94 -5.34
CA PRO A 132 -2.50 -10.34 -5.61
C PRO A 132 -1.35 -10.47 -6.61
N ALA A 133 -0.58 -11.55 -6.48
CA ALA A 133 0.48 -11.91 -7.42
C ALA A 133 -0.05 -12.38 -8.79
N SER A 134 -1.30 -12.85 -8.83
CA SER A 134 -1.95 -13.45 -10.00
C SER A 134 -3.25 -12.72 -10.32
N ASP A 135 -3.54 -12.57 -11.60
CA ASP A 135 -4.83 -12.07 -12.10
C ASP A 135 -5.97 -13.07 -11.89
N LEU A 136 -5.64 -14.35 -11.69
CA LEU A 136 -6.58 -15.42 -11.36
C LEU A 136 -6.91 -15.52 -9.87
N ALA A 137 -6.35 -14.65 -9.03
CA ALA A 137 -6.55 -14.71 -7.59
C ALA A 137 -8.01 -14.43 -7.21
N LEU A 138 -8.58 -15.30 -6.37
CA LEU A 138 -9.88 -15.14 -5.74
C LEU A 138 -9.68 -14.74 -4.27
N TYR A 139 -9.94 -13.47 -3.97
CA TYR A 139 -9.69 -12.91 -2.65
C TYR A 139 -10.75 -11.89 -2.28
N GLU A 140 -10.94 -11.71 -0.97
CA GLU A 140 -11.72 -10.62 -0.42
C GLU A 140 -10.78 -9.65 0.29
N LYS A 141 -11.09 -8.37 0.11
CA LYS A 141 -10.29 -7.27 0.60
C LYS A 141 -11.21 -6.21 1.15
N SER A 142 -11.04 -5.94 2.42
CA SER A 142 -11.61 -4.79 3.09
C SER A 142 -10.48 -3.82 3.47
N PHE A 143 -10.84 -2.74 4.13
CA PHE A 143 -9.87 -1.79 4.65
C PHE A 143 -8.92 -2.44 5.68
N ASN A 144 -9.47 -3.34 6.51
CA ASN A 144 -8.80 -3.89 7.69
C ASN A 144 -8.40 -5.36 7.55
N GLU A 145 -8.80 -6.03 6.47
CA GLU A 145 -8.55 -7.46 6.25
C GLU A 145 -8.33 -7.76 4.78
N LEU A 146 -7.38 -8.64 4.51
CA LEU A 146 -7.16 -9.31 3.23
C LEU A 146 -7.08 -10.81 3.47
N TYR A 147 -7.84 -11.58 2.69
CA TYR A 147 -7.75 -13.03 2.71
C TYR A 147 -8.14 -13.67 1.38
N PRO A 148 -7.53 -14.81 1.03
CA PRO A 148 -7.98 -15.60 -0.09
C PRO A 148 -9.33 -16.28 0.23
N VAL A 149 -10.21 -16.34 -0.77
CA VAL A 149 -11.51 -17.02 -0.65
C VAL A 149 -11.34 -18.55 -0.76
N THR A 150 -10.29 -18.96 -1.46
CA THR A 150 -9.96 -20.34 -1.80
C THR A 150 -8.55 -20.69 -1.37
N THR A 151 -8.17 -21.96 -1.48
CA THR A 151 -6.81 -22.43 -1.14
C THR A 151 -5.94 -22.68 -2.38
N ASP A 152 -6.38 -22.23 -3.56
CA ASP A 152 -5.59 -22.40 -4.78
C ASP A 152 -4.31 -21.56 -4.74
N PRO A 153 -3.19 -22.03 -5.32
CA PRO A 153 -1.91 -21.33 -5.25
C PRO A 153 -1.92 -19.90 -5.83
N SER A 154 -2.79 -19.61 -6.80
CA SER A 154 -2.87 -18.27 -7.42
C SER A 154 -3.39 -17.22 -6.45
N SER A 155 -4.21 -17.62 -5.47
CA SER A 155 -4.82 -16.73 -4.49
C SER A 155 -3.97 -16.52 -3.24
N GLN A 156 -2.86 -17.23 -3.06
CA GLN A 156 -2.14 -17.25 -1.78
C GLN A 156 -1.15 -16.09 -1.58
N ARG A 157 -0.61 -15.51 -2.66
CA ARG A 157 0.48 -14.53 -2.58
C ARG A 157 0.05 -13.12 -2.92
N PHE A 158 0.45 -12.16 -2.09
CA PHE A 158 0.16 -10.74 -2.28
C PHE A 158 1.39 -9.86 -2.02
N TYR A 159 1.40 -8.67 -2.61
CA TYR A 159 2.49 -7.70 -2.53
C TYR A 159 1.99 -6.31 -2.16
N ALA A 160 2.78 -5.55 -1.41
CA ALA A 160 2.55 -4.11 -1.20
C ALA A 160 3.86 -3.33 -1.31
N PRO A 161 3.93 -2.23 -2.07
CA PRO A 161 5.10 -1.36 -2.06
C PRO A 161 5.26 -0.69 -0.68
N VAL A 162 6.49 -0.42 -0.29
CA VAL A 162 6.82 0.27 0.96
C VAL A 162 7.73 1.46 0.68
N PHE A 163 7.34 2.63 1.16
CA PHE A 163 8.20 3.81 1.18
C PHE A 163 8.76 4.01 2.58
N LEU A 164 10.05 3.73 2.74
CA LEU A 164 10.78 3.96 3.99
C LEU A 164 11.58 5.27 3.87
N PRO A 165 11.76 6.03 4.96
CA PRO A 165 12.61 7.21 4.93
C PRO A 165 14.03 6.87 4.53
N ASP A 166 14.65 7.68 3.68
CA ASP A 166 16.01 7.47 3.23
C ASP A 166 17.03 7.61 4.36
N GLY A 167 18.08 6.79 4.35
CA GLY A 167 19.17 6.84 5.34
C GLY A 167 18.84 6.26 6.73
N VAL A 168 17.62 5.80 6.98
CA VAL A 168 17.27 5.14 8.26
C VAL A 168 17.68 3.68 8.26
N VAL A 169 17.76 3.08 9.45
CA VAL A 169 17.92 1.63 9.64
C VAL A 169 16.58 1.03 10.06
N VAL A 170 16.13 0.01 9.34
CA VAL A 170 14.95 -0.77 9.75
C VAL A 170 15.31 -1.59 10.98
N THR A 171 14.50 -1.54 12.02
CA THR A 171 14.77 -2.22 13.30
C THR A 171 13.90 -3.46 13.50
N SER A 172 12.63 -3.39 13.12
CA SER A 172 11.71 -4.52 13.28
C SER A 172 10.51 -4.41 12.36
N MET A 173 9.88 -5.55 12.06
CA MET A 173 8.58 -5.63 11.41
C MET A 173 7.61 -6.34 12.35
N LYS A 174 6.41 -5.79 12.51
CA LYS A 174 5.31 -6.36 13.29
C LYS A 174 4.13 -6.66 12.39
N ALA A 175 3.68 -7.92 12.38
CA ALA A 175 2.53 -8.37 11.60
C ALA A 175 1.30 -8.57 12.48
N TYR A 176 0.14 -8.16 11.95
CA TYR A 176 -1.17 -8.36 12.55
C TYR A 176 -1.98 -9.27 11.64
N PHE A 177 -2.36 -10.45 12.13
CA PHE A 177 -3.01 -11.47 11.32
C PHE A 177 -3.99 -12.35 12.11
N VAL A 178 -4.72 -13.19 11.39
CA VAL A 178 -5.49 -14.35 11.88
C VAL A 178 -4.96 -15.58 11.14
N ALA A 179 -4.69 -16.67 11.86
CA ALA A 179 -4.27 -17.94 11.29
C ALA A 179 -4.86 -19.09 12.12
N THR A 180 -6.10 -19.49 11.81
CA THR A 180 -6.77 -20.59 12.53
C THR A 180 -6.49 -21.96 11.91
N SER A 181 -6.26 -22.00 10.60
CA SER A 181 -5.66 -23.12 9.87
C SER A 181 -4.83 -22.57 8.72
N GLY A 182 -3.76 -23.27 8.33
CA GLY A 182 -2.77 -22.75 7.38
C GLY A 182 -1.77 -21.78 8.02
N GLU A 183 -1.05 -21.05 7.17
CA GLU A 183 0.05 -20.18 7.59
C GLU A 183 -0.06 -18.78 6.98
N VAL A 184 0.34 -17.78 7.76
CA VAL A 184 0.62 -16.41 7.32
C VAL A 184 2.13 -16.22 7.38
N ALA A 185 2.77 -16.15 6.21
CA ALA A 185 4.19 -15.85 6.08
C ALA A 185 4.36 -14.46 5.46
N LEU A 186 4.81 -13.50 6.25
CA LEU A 186 5.01 -12.12 5.83
C LEU A 186 6.50 -11.78 5.80
N ARG A 187 6.93 -11.10 4.74
CA ARG A 187 8.31 -10.64 4.58
C ARG A 187 8.37 -9.19 4.17
N LEU A 188 9.37 -8.48 4.68
CA LEU A 188 9.86 -7.23 4.11
C LEU A 188 11.09 -7.54 3.28
N ASP A 189 11.01 -7.26 1.99
CA ASP A 189 12.06 -7.53 1.01
C ASP A 189 12.50 -6.22 0.32
N PHE A 190 13.69 -6.22 -0.28
CA PHE A 190 14.14 -5.16 -1.20
C PHE A 190 14.84 -5.73 -2.43
N THR A 191 14.85 -4.95 -3.50
CA THR A 191 15.55 -5.27 -4.76
C THR A 191 16.25 -4.04 -5.32
N PRO A 192 17.46 -4.18 -5.91
CA PRO A 192 18.15 -3.08 -6.57
C PRO A 192 17.42 -2.58 -7.83
N LEU A 193 17.48 -1.27 -8.08
CA LEU A 193 16.87 -0.56 -9.22
C LEU A 193 17.65 -0.69 -10.56
N ALA A 194 18.68 -1.54 -10.63
CA ALA A 194 19.52 -1.65 -11.84
C ALA A 194 18.72 -2.19 -13.05
N ASN A 195 18.96 -1.59 -14.23
CA ASN A 195 18.39 -2.07 -15.49
C ASN A 195 18.93 -3.48 -15.81
N GLY A 196 18.03 -4.44 -16.01
CA GLY A 196 18.38 -5.82 -16.34
C GLY A 196 18.55 -6.76 -15.13
N SER A 197 18.16 -6.35 -13.93
CA SER A 197 18.15 -7.22 -12.75
C SER A 197 17.23 -8.43 -12.98
N ALA A 198 17.81 -9.63 -13.05
CA ALA A 198 17.07 -10.88 -13.01
C ALA A 198 16.31 -10.99 -11.68
N ALA A 199 15.22 -11.76 -11.64
CA ALA A 199 14.43 -12.05 -10.42
C ALA A 199 15.24 -12.64 -9.24
N ALA A 200 16.54 -12.87 -9.41
CA ALA A 200 17.47 -13.45 -8.44
C ALA A 200 18.05 -12.46 -7.41
N GLN A 201 17.66 -11.18 -7.41
CA GLN A 201 18.21 -10.18 -6.47
C GLN A 201 17.17 -9.62 -5.50
N VAL A 202 16.28 -10.47 -4.99
CA VAL A 202 15.38 -10.11 -3.89
C VAL A 202 16.04 -10.49 -2.56
N TYR A 203 16.27 -9.50 -1.70
CA TYR A 203 16.89 -9.68 -0.41
C TYR A 203 15.86 -9.48 0.71
N LYS A 204 15.88 -10.39 1.68
CA LYS A 204 14.98 -10.38 2.84
C LYS A 204 15.54 -9.49 3.95
N LEU A 205 14.70 -8.60 4.49
CA LEU A 205 15.03 -7.75 5.64
C LEU A 205 14.38 -8.22 6.94
N ALA A 206 13.14 -8.69 6.88
CA ALA A 206 12.45 -9.21 8.06
C ALA A 206 11.44 -10.28 7.63
N GLU A 207 11.15 -11.24 8.51
CA GLU A 207 10.18 -12.30 8.25
C GLU A 207 9.39 -12.64 9.51
N VAL A 208 8.07 -12.72 9.36
CA VAL A 208 7.12 -13.13 10.40
C VAL A 208 6.37 -14.36 9.90
N LEU A 209 6.29 -15.39 10.74
CA LEU A 209 5.59 -16.64 10.47
C LEU A 209 4.57 -16.92 11.57
N SER A 210 3.29 -17.06 11.22
CA SER A 210 2.24 -17.35 12.19
C SER A 210 2.45 -18.65 12.97
N SER A 211 3.19 -19.59 12.39
CA SER A 211 3.60 -20.84 13.04
C SER A 211 4.48 -20.61 14.28
N ALA A 212 5.12 -19.44 14.41
CA ALA A 212 5.96 -19.08 15.56
C ALA A 212 5.18 -18.60 16.80
N GLY A 213 3.84 -18.46 16.74
CA GLY A 213 3.04 -18.00 17.88
C GLY A 213 1.84 -17.10 17.52
N PRO A 214 1.12 -16.59 18.54
CA PRO A 214 -0.08 -15.80 18.32
C PRO A 214 0.21 -14.41 17.74
N SER A 215 -0.78 -13.87 17.04
CA SER A 215 -0.79 -12.49 16.53
C SER A 215 -1.03 -11.46 17.66
N PRO A 216 -0.41 -10.26 17.61
CA PRO A 216 0.56 -9.84 16.61
C PRO A 216 1.96 -10.39 16.93
N GLN A 217 2.76 -10.59 15.88
CA GLN A 217 4.15 -11.04 16.02
C GLN A 217 5.12 -9.98 15.52
N THR A 218 6.24 -9.84 16.21
CA THR A 218 7.33 -8.93 15.84
C THR A 218 8.57 -9.73 15.48
N ALA A 219 9.18 -9.41 14.35
CA ALA A 219 10.48 -9.93 13.93
C ALA A 219 11.52 -8.81 13.88
N PRO A 220 12.74 -9.04 14.38
CA PRO A 220 13.85 -8.11 14.17
C PRO A 220 14.21 -8.05 12.68
N ALA A 221 14.65 -6.89 12.23
CA ALA A 221 15.17 -6.74 10.88
C ALA A 221 16.67 -7.03 10.81
N TYR A 222 17.13 -7.56 9.68
CA TYR A 222 18.55 -7.63 9.35
C TYR A 222 19.10 -6.21 9.16
N PRO A 223 20.35 -5.93 9.60
CA PRO A 223 20.95 -4.61 9.46
C PRO A 223 20.95 -4.16 7.99
N HIS A 224 20.25 -3.06 7.72
CA HIS A 224 20.17 -2.47 6.39
C HIS A 224 19.85 -0.98 6.51
N VAL A 225 20.64 -0.17 5.80
CA VAL A 225 20.36 1.26 5.66
C VAL A 225 19.46 1.43 4.44
N VAL A 226 18.36 2.18 4.61
CA VAL A 226 17.44 2.48 3.52
C VAL A 226 18.13 3.39 2.51
N ASP A 227 18.15 2.98 1.25
CA ASP A 227 18.63 3.75 0.11
C ASP A 227 17.61 3.60 -1.01
N ASN A 228 16.71 4.60 -1.11
CA ASN A 228 15.65 4.65 -2.10
C ASN A 228 16.15 5.05 -3.50
N ALA A 229 17.38 5.54 -3.63
CA ALA A 229 17.99 5.82 -4.93
C ALA A 229 18.52 4.53 -5.59
N ALA A 230 18.94 3.56 -4.77
CA ALA A 230 19.46 2.28 -5.24
C ALA A 230 18.45 1.13 -5.19
N ASN A 231 17.43 1.18 -4.33
CA ASN A 231 16.56 0.03 -4.05
C ASN A 231 15.07 0.37 -4.02
N VAL A 232 14.24 -0.65 -4.27
CA VAL A 232 12.80 -0.65 -3.99
C VAL A 232 12.52 -1.60 -2.84
N TYR A 233 11.67 -1.18 -1.91
CA TYR A 233 11.24 -1.96 -0.76
C TYR A 233 9.78 -2.37 -0.93
N PHE A 234 9.47 -3.61 -0.55
CA PHE A 234 8.11 -4.14 -0.67
C PHE A 234 7.86 -5.25 0.34
N LEU A 235 6.59 -5.42 0.70
CA LEU A 235 6.12 -6.53 1.50
C LEU A 235 5.63 -7.65 0.59
N VAL A 236 5.89 -8.89 1.01
CA VAL A 236 5.30 -10.11 0.44
C VAL A 236 4.56 -10.82 1.54
N VAL A 237 3.32 -11.25 1.28
CA VAL A 237 2.59 -12.12 2.20
C VAL A 237 2.08 -13.35 1.47
N ASP A 238 2.29 -14.51 2.08
CA ASP A 238 1.68 -15.78 1.70
C ASP A 238 0.63 -16.17 2.72
N LEU A 239 -0.59 -16.44 2.26
CA LEU A 239 -1.77 -16.81 3.04
C LEU A 239 -2.26 -18.18 2.55
N THR A 240 -1.86 -19.27 3.22
CA THR A 240 -2.06 -20.64 2.69
C THR A 240 -3.32 -21.34 3.18
N GLY A 241 -4.04 -20.78 4.15
CA GLY A 241 -5.21 -21.40 4.78
C GLY A 241 -6.56 -21.04 4.18
N GLY A 242 -6.60 -20.32 3.06
CA GLY A 242 -7.87 -19.79 2.52
C GLY A 242 -8.48 -18.74 3.46
N PRO A 243 -9.81 -18.73 3.67
CA PRO A 243 -10.50 -17.76 4.53
C PRO A 243 -10.09 -17.79 6.02
N ALA A 244 -9.39 -18.86 6.43
CA ALA A 244 -8.87 -19.05 7.78
C ALA A 244 -7.56 -18.28 8.06
N THR A 245 -6.88 -17.83 7.00
CA THR A 245 -5.70 -16.96 7.07
C THR A 245 -6.05 -15.55 6.61
N ARG A 246 -5.85 -14.56 7.47
CA ARG A 246 -6.16 -13.16 7.15
C ARG A 246 -5.01 -12.25 7.55
N LEU A 247 -4.60 -11.36 6.66
CA LEU A 247 -3.72 -10.23 7.00
C LEU A 247 -4.58 -9.05 7.45
N ARG A 248 -4.22 -8.43 8.58
CA ARG A 248 -4.86 -7.18 9.06
C ARG A 248 -4.00 -5.95 8.77
N GLY A 249 -2.68 -6.10 8.83
CA GLY A 249 -1.74 -5.04 8.53
C GLY A 249 -0.34 -5.33 9.04
N VAL A 250 0.55 -4.39 8.78
CA VAL A 250 1.98 -4.48 9.08
C VAL A 250 2.47 -3.14 9.63
N THR A 251 3.37 -3.17 10.60
CA THR A 251 4.10 -1.99 11.06
C THR A 251 5.59 -2.25 10.94
N ILE A 252 6.35 -1.35 10.35
CA ILE A 252 7.80 -1.41 10.20
C ILE A 252 8.41 -0.28 11.03
N SER A 253 9.18 -0.64 12.05
CA SER A 253 9.90 0.32 12.88
C SER A 253 11.27 0.62 12.29
N TYR A 254 11.72 1.85 12.42
CA TYR A 254 13.04 2.29 11.97
C TYR A 254 13.63 3.34 12.92
N SER A 255 14.94 3.50 12.83
CA SER A 255 15.68 4.51 13.57
C SER A 255 16.93 4.96 12.81
N GLY A 256 17.39 6.18 13.05
CA GLY A 256 18.63 6.71 12.46
C GLY A 256 18.34 7.67 11.30
N GLY A 257 19.35 7.90 10.46
CA GLY A 257 19.31 8.96 9.45
C GLY A 257 19.51 10.35 10.05
N GLN A 258 19.96 11.29 9.22
CA GLN A 258 19.84 12.72 9.49
C GLN A 258 18.77 13.23 8.55
N ALA A 259 17.88 14.08 9.03
CA ALA A 259 17.00 14.79 8.13
C ALA A 259 17.82 15.75 7.27
N GLN A 260 17.81 15.53 5.96
CA GLN A 260 18.44 16.44 5.00
C GLN A 260 17.56 17.65 4.73
#